data_AF-A0A7R9UUS0-F1
#
_entry.id   AF-A0A7R9UUS0-F1
#
_cell.length_a   1.000
_cell.length_b   1.000
_cell.length_c   1.000
_cell.angle_alpha   90.00
_cell.angle_beta   90.00
_cell.angle_gamma   90.00
#
_symmetry.space_group_name_H-M   'P 1'
#
loop_
_entity.id
_entity.type
_entity.pdbx_description
1 polymer ?
#
loop_
_entity_poly.entity_id
_entity_poly.type
_entity_poly.pdbx_seq_one_letter_code
_entity_poly.pdbx_strand_id
1 'polypeptide(L)'
;GKYAEALGLLPPPPSSAADEELRQKLRLNLAQCYLKLSSFRAAEEQCDAALAVDAGCAKALFRRGQARIGRDALPEALADLLAACKLDPKSRELRAEYDELKNLTAAHPTLPNRLGDLRV
;
A
#
# COMPACT_ATOMS: atom_id res chain seq x y z
N GLY A 1 15.50 1.80 -15.38
CA GLY A 1 14.97 2.86 -14.50
C GLY A 1 15.61 2.67 -13.15
N LYS A 2 16.26 3.70 -12.61
CA LYS A 2 17.33 3.60 -11.58
C LYS A 2 17.02 2.68 -10.38
N TYR A 3 15.75 2.54 -10.00
CA TYR A 3 15.34 1.70 -8.88
C TYR A 3 15.10 0.21 -9.23
N ALA A 4 14.69 -0.10 -10.46
CA ALA A 4 14.56 -1.50 -10.92
C ALA A 4 15.95 -2.15 -11.09
N GLU A 5 16.92 -1.36 -11.55
CA GLU A 5 18.34 -1.75 -11.55
C GLU A 5 18.84 -2.01 -10.12
N ALA A 6 18.43 -1.17 -9.15
CA ALA A 6 18.80 -1.36 -7.74
C ALA A 6 18.24 -2.68 -7.13
N LEU A 7 17.09 -3.17 -7.59
CA LEU A 7 16.60 -4.50 -7.19
C LEU A 7 17.46 -5.63 -7.79
N GLY A 8 17.95 -5.47 -9.01
CA GLY A 8 18.86 -6.42 -9.66
C GLY A 8 20.25 -6.48 -9.02
N LEU A 9 20.64 -5.41 -8.33
CA LEU A 9 21.90 -5.30 -7.57
C LEU A 9 21.78 -5.72 -6.11
N LEU A 10 20.58 -6.13 -5.67
CA LEU A 10 20.43 -6.67 -4.34
C LEU A 10 21.27 -7.94 -4.20
N PRO A 11 21.81 -8.22 -2.99
CA PRO A 11 22.53 -9.47 -2.74
C PRO A 11 21.68 -10.71 -3.10
N PRO A 12 22.24 -11.93 -3.12
CA PRO A 12 21.46 -13.17 -3.10
C PRO A 12 20.39 -13.16 -1.97
N PRO A 13 19.45 -14.13 -1.92
CA PRO A 13 18.40 -14.22 -0.89
C PRO A 13 18.92 -13.82 0.51
N PRO A 14 18.08 -13.11 1.27
CA PRO A 14 18.53 -12.33 2.43
C PRO A 14 19.39 -13.20 3.35
N SER A 15 20.65 -12.81 3.48
CA SER A 15 21.60 -13.49 4.36
C SER A 15 21.53 -12.91 5.78
N SER A 16 20.87 -11.75 5.94
CA SER A 16 20.64 -11.07 7.21
C SER A 16 19.34 -10.27 7.20
N ALA A 17 18.81 -9.98 8.39
CA ALA A 17 17.63 -9.12 8.56
C ALA A 17 17.86 -7.69 8.03
N ALA A 18 19.11 -7.20 8.05
CA ALA A 18 19.46 -5.89 7.50
C ALA A 18 19.27 -5.84 5.98
N ASP A 19 19.55 -6.94 5.27
CA ASP A 19 19.33 -7.04 3.83
C ASP A 19 17.84 -7.03 3.49
N GLU A 20 17.00 -7.67 4.31
CA GLU A 20 15.54 -7.65 4.19
C GLU A 20 14.96 -6.25 4.39
N GLU A 21 15.43 -5.53 5.41
CA GLU A 21 14.99 -4.16 5.68
C GLU A 21 15.39 -3.20 4.55
N LEU A 22 16.61 -3.34 4.02
CA LEU A 22 17.07 -2.55 2.87
C LEU A 22 16.21 -2.83 1.62
N ARG A 23 15.90 -4.10 1.35
CA ARG A 23 14.98 -4.49 0.26
C ARG A 23 13.60 -3.88 0.43
N GLN A 24 13.06 -3.92 1.63
CA GLN A 24 11.75 -3.35 1.94
C GLN A 24 11.73 -1.84 1.63
N LYS A 25 12.77 -1.10 2.07
CA LYS A 25 12.90 0.34 1.77
C LYS A 25 12.98 0.63 0.27
N LEU A 26 13.72 -0.19 -0.49
CA LEU A 26 13.80 -0.06 -1.95
C LEU A 26 12.46 -0.35 -2.63
N ARG A 27 11.76 -1.41 -2.22
CA ARG A 27 10.40 -1.76 -2.72
C ARG A 27 9.40 -0.65 -2.47
N LEU A 28 9.44 -0.05 -1.28
CA LEU A 28 8.62 1.11 -0.95
C LEU A 28 8.87 2.27 -1.93
N ASN A 29 10.13 2.62 -2.18
CA ASN A 29 10.48 3.70 -3.10
C ASN A 29 10.07 3.37 -4.55
N LEU A 30 10.21 2.12 -4.96
CA LEU A 30 9.74 1.65 -6.27
C LEU A 30 8.22 1.77 -6.41
N ALA A 31 7.47 1.33 -5.41
CA ALA A 31 6.02 1.48 -5.40
C ALA A 31 5.62 2.95 -5.62
N GLN A 32 6.28 3.88 -4.92
CA GLN A 32 6.04 5.31 -5.10
C GLN A 32 6.36 5.79 -6.53
N CYS A 33 7.44 5.30 -7.13
CA CYS A 33 7.78 5.61 -8.52
C CYS A 33 6.74 5.06 -9.50
N TYR A 34 6.30 3.82 -9.32
CA TYR A 34 5.28 3.22 -10.17
C TYR A 34 3.93 3.94 -10.04
N LEU A 35 3.55 4.40 -8.84
CA LEU A 35 2.37 5.26 -8.65
C LEU A 35 2.48 6.55 -9.47
N LYS A 36 3.63 7.23 -9.43
CA LYS A 36 3.87 8.45 -10.22
C LYS A 36 3.85 8.20 -11.73
N LEU A 37 4.12 6.98 -12.16
CA LEU A 37 4.05 6.54 -13.56
C LEU A 37 2.68 5.94 -13.92
N SER A 38 1.70 5.98 -13.02
CA SER A 38 0.39 5.34 -13.17
C SER A 38 0.46 3.83 -13.47
N SER A 39 1.57 3.19 -13.13
CA SER A 39 1.77 1.75 -13.28
C SER A 39 1.27 1.04 -12.03
N PHE A 40 -0.05 1.07 -11.84
CA PHE A 40 -0.67 0.70 -10.57
C PHE A 40 -0.44 -0.77 -10.18
N ARG A 41 -0.49 -1.69 -11.13
CA ARG A 41 -0.23 -3.11 -10.86
C ARG A 41 1.20 -3.35 -10.37
N ALA A 42 2.18 -2.71 -10.99
CA ALA A 42 3.57 -2.79 -10.54
C ALA A 42 3.76 -2.14 -9.16
N ALA A 43 3.07 -1.03 -8.88
CA ALA A 43 3.09 -0.43 -7.55
C ALA A 43 2.54 -1.36 -6.47
N GLU A 44 1.41 -2.03 -6.75
CA GLU A 44 0.79 -3.01 -5.86
C GLU A 44 1.72 -4.20 -5.58
N GLU A 45 2.33 -4.78 -6.60
CA GLU A 45 3.29 -5.90 -6.46
C GLU A 45 4.49 -5.53 -5.54
N GLN A 46 5.01 -4.31 -5.68
CA GLN A 46 6.09 -3.84 -4.81
C GLN A 46 5.62 -3.60 -3.37
N CYS A 47 4.38 -3.15 -3.18
CA CYS A 47 3.80 -3.00 -1.84
C CYS A 47 3.56 -4.36 -1.18
N ASP A 48 3.03 -5.33 -1.91
CA ASP A 48 2.83 -6.71 -1.40
C ASP A 48 4.15 -7.32 -0.95
N ALA A 49 5.19 -7.16 -1.77
CA ALA A 49 6.52 -7.63 -1.42
C ALA A 49 7.15 -6.87 -0.22
N ALA A 50 6.78 -5.61 0.02
CA ALA A 50 7.20 -4.87 1.21
C ALA A 50 6.43 -5.31 2.47
N LEU A 51 5.14 -5.63 2.32
CA LEU A 51 4.27 -6.12 3.41
C LEU A 51 4.59 -7.55 3.82
N ALA A 52 5.15 -8.36 2.92
CA ALA A 52 5.66 -9.68 3.25
C ALA A 52 6.85 -9.63 4.24
N VAL A 53 7.57 -8.51 4.30
CA VAL A 53 8.66 -8.29 5.26
C VAL A 53 8.12 -7.71 6.57
N ASP A 54 7.25 -6.70 6.47
CA ASP A 54 6.56 -6.13 7.63
C ASP A 54 5.13 -5.72 7.25
N ALA A 55 4.17 -6.52 7.73
CA ALA A 55 2.76 -6.34 7.49
C ALA A 55 2.19 -5.07 8.17
N GLY A 56 2.90 -4.51 9.15
CA GLY A 56 2.58 -3.27 9.86
C GLY A 56 3.11 -2.01 9.17
N CYS A 57 3.66 -2.12 7.96
CA CYS A 57 4.21 -0.98 7.24
C CYS A 57 3.10 -0.06 6.71
N ALA A 58 2.76 0.99 7.47
CA ALA A 58 1.74 1.98 7.11
C ALA A 58 1.98 2.60 5.71
N LYS A 59 3.25 2.83 5.33
CA LYS A 59 3.61 3.37 4.00
C LYS A 59 3.30 2.40 2.86
N ALA A 60 3.50 1.10 3.07
CA ALA A 60 3.20 0.10 2.05
C ALA A 60 1.69 -0.05 1.87
N LEU A 61 0.93 -0.11 2.97
CA LEU A 61 -0.53 -0.13 2.93
C LEU A 61 -1.10 1.10 2.24
N PHE A 62 -0.62 2.29 2.61
CA PHE A 62 -1.06 3.55 1.98
C PHE A 62 -0.83 3.54 0.47
N ARG A 63 0.39 3.21 0.03
CA ARG A 63 0.74 3.16 -1.40
C ARG A 63 -0.01 2.08 -2.16
N ARG A 64 -0.29 0.93 -1.53
CA ARG A 64 -1.13 -0.12 -2.13
C ARG A 64 -2.57 0.34 -2.29
N GLY A 65 -3.10 1.06 -1.29
CA GLY A 65 -4.40 1.72 -1.38
C GLY A 65 -4.47 2.67 -2.59
N GLN A 66 -3.49 3.56 -2.75
CA GLN A 66 -3.39 4.46 -3.90
C GLN A 66 -3.33 3.71 -5.24
N ALA A 67 -2.57 2.62 -5.31
CA ALA A 67 -2.50 1.79 -6.51
C ALA A 67 -3.86 1.16 -6.84
N ARG A 68 -4.57 0.65 -5.82
CA ARG A 68 -5.90 0.04 -5.97
C ARG A 68 -6.97 1.05 -6.37
N ILE A 69 -6.91 2.29 -5.87
CA ILE A 69 -7.75 3.40 -6.37
C ILE A 69 -7.51 3.60 -7.87
N GLY A 70 -6.26 3.68 -8.31
CA GLY A 70 -5.91 3.81 -9.73
C GLY A 70 -6.37 2.64 -10.60
N ARG A 71 -6.69 1.49 -10.00
CA ARG A 71 -7.24 0.29 -10.65
C ARG A 71 -8.75 0.12 -10.48
N ASP A 72 -9.43 1.09 -9.87
CA ASP A 72 -10.85 1.02 -9.52
C ASP A 72 -11.22 -0.12 -8.54
N ALA A 73 -10.23 -0.64 -7.81
CA ALA A 73 -10.41 -1.62 -6.74
C ALA A 73 -10.69 -0.90 -5.40
N LEU A 74 -11.78 -0.14 -5.38
CA LEU A 74 -12.11 0.77 -4.28
C LEU A 74 -12.33 0.07 -2.91
N PRO A 75 -12.98 -1.10 -2.81
CA PRO A 75 -13.13 -1.81 -1.52
C PRO A 75 -11.79 -2.19 -0.90
N GLU A 76 -10.89 -2.75 -1.71
CA GLU A 76 -9.57 -3.20 -1.29
C GLU A 76 -8.68 -2.01 -0.94
N ALA A 77 -8.81 -0.90 -1.69
CA ALA A 77 -8.15 0.35 -1.36
C ALA A 77 -8.63 0.90 0.00
N LEU A 78 -9.94 0.90 0.24
CA LEU A 78 -10.51 1.41 1.49
C LEU A 78 -10.04 0.59 2.70
N ALA A 79 -9.95 -0.73 2.56
CA ALA A 79 -9.42 -1.61 3.59
C ALA A 79 -7.94 -1.31 3.90
N ASP A 80 -7.11 -1.10 2.86
CA ASP A 80 -5.70 -0.75 3.01
C ASP A 80 -5.51 0.62 3.69
N LEU A 81 -6.25 1.63 3.25
CA LEU A 81 -6.20 2.97 3.84
C LEU A 81 -6.66 2.97 5.30
N LEU A 82 -7.71 2.20 5.63
CA LEU A 82 -8.15 2.05 7.01
C LEU A 82 -7.05 1.41 7.88
N ALA A 83 -6.42 0.34 7.39
CA ALA A 83 -5.32 -0.32 8.12
C ALA A 83 -4.15 0.63 8.32
N ALA A 84 -3.77 1.40 7.30
CA ALA A 84 -2.72 2.41 7.38
C ALA A 84 -3.07 3.53 8.38
N CYS A 85 -4.32 4.03 8.40
CA CYS A 85 -4.81 5.01 9.38
C CYS A 85 -4.73 4.50 10.83
N LYS A 86 -4.95 3.20 11.07
CA LYS A 86 -4.81 2.60 12.41
C LYS A 86 -3.35 2.57 12.86
N LEU A 87 -2.41 2.41 11.94
CA LEU A 87 -0.98 2.33 12.21
C LEU A 87 -0.33 3.71 12.36
N ASP A 88 -0.77 4.69 11.55
CA ASP A 88 -0.34 6.09 11.65
C ASP A 88 -1.56 7.02 11.80
N PRO A 89 -2.15 7.10 13.00
CA PRO A 89 -3.32 7.95 13.25
C PRO A 89 -3.00 9.44 13.23
N LYS A 90 -1.71 9.83 13.18
CA LYS A 90 -1.29 11.24 13.16
C LYS A 90 -1.20 11.77 11.74
N SER A 91 -1.02 10.92 10.74
CA SER A 91 -1.00 11.34 9.34
C SER A 91 -2.33 11.98 8.94
N ARG A 92 -2.27 13.25 8.51
CA ARG A 92 -3.44 13.99 8.01
C ARG A 92 -3.77 13.60 6.57
N GLU A 93 -2.74 13.34 5.78
CA GLU A 93 -2.85 12.90 4.38
C GLU A 93 -3.62 11.58 4.28
N LEU A 94 -3.23 10.58 5.09
CA LEU A 94 -3.89 9.27 5.14
C LEU A 94 -5.38 9.37 5.49
N ARG A 95 -5.70 10.22 6.48
CA ARG A 95 -7.09 10.44 6.90
C ARG A 95 -7.91 11.13 5.82
N ALA A 96 -7.37 12.19 5.21
CA ALA A 96 -8.05 12.90 4.14
C ALA A 96 -8.37 11.95 2.96
N GLU A 97 -7.39 11.15 2.52
CA GLU A 97 -7.59 10.22 1.41
C GLU A 97 -8.55 9.07 1.77
N TYR A 98 -8.50 8.56 3.00
CA TYR A 98 -9.48 7.58 3.49
C TYR A 98 -10.91 8.15 3.51
N ASP A 99 -11.10 9.35 4.06
CA ASP A 99 -12.41 9.98 4.18
C ASP A 99 -13.00 10.31 2.80
N GLU A 100 -12.17 10.77 1.86
CA GLU A 100 -12.55 11.00 0.47
C GLU A 100 -13.04 9.70 -0.21
N LEU A 101 -12.24 8.64 -0.14
CA LEU A 101 -12.60 7.35 -0.73
C LEU A 101 -13.84 6.73 -0.06
N LYS A 102 -13.97 6.88 1.26
CA LYS A 102 -15.14 6.40 2.02
C LYS A 102 -16.41 7.11 1.56
N ASN A 103 -16.37 8.42 1.34
CA ASN A 103 -17.52 9.18 0.87
C ASN A 103 -17.89 8.79 -0.57
N LEU A 104 -16.89 8.58 -1.44
CA LEU A 104 -17.09 8.13 -2.81
C LEU A 104 -17.78 6.75 -2.87
N THR A 105 -17.30 5.80 -2.06
CA THR A 105 -17.85 4.44 -2.00
C THR A 105 -19.22 4.38 -1.32
N ALA A 106 -19.50 5.26 -0.36
CA ALA A 106 -20.83 5.39 0.25
C ALA A 106 -21.88 5.96 -0.73
N ALA A 107 -21.47 6.82 -1.67
CA ALA A 107 -22.34 7.34 -2.72
C ALA A 107 -22.64 6.30 -3.83
N HIS A 108 -21.82 5.26 -3.96
CA HIS A 108 -21.96 4.18 -4.95
C HIS A 108 -22.00 2.79 -4.26
N PRO A 109 -23.16 2.39 -3.69
CA PRO A 109 -23.29 1.28 -2.74
C PRO A 109 -23.15 -0.14 -3.32
N THR A 110 -22.59 -0.34 -4.51
CA THR A 110 -22.41 -1.67 -5.11
C THR A 110 -21.28 -2.48 -4.47
N LEU A 111 -20.65 -1.98 -3.41
CA LEU A 111 -19.51 -2.62 -2.74
C LEU A 111 -19.95 -3.29 -1.43
N PRO A 112 -19.60 -4.57 -1.19
CA PRO A 112 -20.07 -5.31 -0.02
C PRO A 112 -19.51 -4.70 1.27
N ASN A 113 -20.42 -4.10 2.03
CA ASN A 113 -20.19 -3.56 3.36
C ASN A 113 -19.76 -4.68 4.33
N ARG A 114 -18.45 -4.88 4.52
CA ARG A 114 -17.89 -5.83 5.50
C ARG A 114 -17.13 -5.14 6.63
N LEU A 115 -17.70 -4.05 7.15
CA LEU A 115 -17.16 -3.38 8.35
C LEU A 115 -18.16 -3.29 9.51
N GLY A 116 -19.30 -4.00 9.42
CA GLY A 116 -20.29 -4.15 10.49
C GLY A 116 -20.04 -5.30 11.47
N ASP A 117 -19.25 -6.32 11.11
CA ASP A 117 -19.29 -7.62 11.81
C ASP A 117 -18.14 -7.89 12.80
N LEU A 118 -17.37 -6.87 13.21
CA LEU A 118 -16.30 -7.03 14.23
C LEU A 118 -16.65 -6.44 15.60
N ARG A 119 -17.94 -6.44 15.96
CA ARG A 119 -18.39 -6.26 17.35
C ARG A 119 -19.13 -7.52 17.81
N VAL A 120 -18.36 -8.47 18.33
CA VAL A 120 -18.78 -9.37 19.42
C VAL A 120 -17.61 -9.50 20.38
#